data_AF-A0A0R2Q0V3-F1
#
_entry.id   AF-A0A0R2Q0V3-F1
#
_cell.length_a   1.000
_cell.length_b   1.000
_cell.length_c   1.000
_cell.angle_alpha   90.00
_cell.angle_beta   90.00
_cell.angle_gamma   90.00
#
_symmetry.space_group_name_H-M   'P 1'
#
loop_
_entity.id
_entity.type
_entity.pdbx_description
1 polymer ?
#
loop_
_entity_poly.entity_id
_entity_poly.type
_entity_poly.pdbx_seq_one_letter_code
_entity_poly.pdbx_strand_id
1 'polypeptide(L)'
;MNNISRRDALRVSGLTVFGAAFLASCGKQAGVQESGNISSEGVATPPAELPEGVVNDVVLLRTAASLEYNAIDTYTAALDKGLLSGEYAKLTDAVKRFRDDHLAHATALNGLIVALGGKAHTCANERIDRIYIQPALELLTASDNPDMAKDVVALAHALENVAAQTYQGVVTSLSAPNLRADAIRIAQDEVRHAVVLAQVLNGGYASVGPTTNEATGKANIASVPGPYGPLAAIPLTVGTPNAEGLKTSLSLETPSLNSLIYDYVSCS
;
A
#
# COMPACT_ATOMS: atom_id res chain seq x y z
N MET A 1 37.19 61.39 -23.85
CA MET A 1 35.84 60.80 -23.89
C MET A 1 35.96 59.40 -24.46
N ASN A 2 35.82 58.39 -23.61
CA ASN A 2 35.26 57.09 -24.00
C ASN A 2 34.57 56.58 -22.72
N ASN A 3 33.25 56.71 -22.70
CA ASN A 3 32.41 56.34 -21.58
C ASN A 3 32.33 54.82 -21.51
N ILE A 4 32.99 54.20 -20.53
CA ILE A 4 32.78 52.78 -20.21
C ILE A 4 31.32 52.64 -19.76
N SER A 5 30.50 51.90 -20.51
CA SER A 5 29.10 51.69 -20.12
C SER A 5 28.99 50.60 -19.05
N ARG A 6 27.91 50.65 -18.26
CA ARG A 6 27.60 49.61 -17.26
C ARG A 6 27.49 48.20 -17.88
N ARG A 7 27.20 48.08 -19.18
CA ARG A 7 27.18 46.79 -19.91
C ARG A 7 28.58 46.28 -20.26
N ASP A 8 29.56 47.17 -20.41
CA ASP A 8 30.95 46.79 -20.71
C ASP A 8 31.69 46.33 -19.45
N ALA A 9 31.36 46.92 -18.29
CA ALA A 9 31.84 46.47 -16.99
C ALA A 9 31.33 45.05 -16.62
N LEU A 10 30.11 44.68 -17.04
CA LEU A 10 29.53 43.34 -16.82
C LEU A 10 30.08 42.26 -17.77
N ARG A 11 30.59 42.64 -18.95
CA ARG A 11 31.22 41.69 -19.89
C ARG A 11 32.67 41.35 -19.53
N VAL A 12 33.35 42.24 -18.79
CA VAL A 12 34.75 42.04 -18.36
C VAL A 12 34.86 41.45 -16.95
N SER A 13 33.81 41.51 -16.13
CA SER A 13 33.81 41.00 -14.74
C SER A 13 33.25 39.58 -14.56
N GLY A 14 32.74 38.95 -15.62
CA GLY A 14 32.03 37.67 -15.53
C GLY A 14 32.84 36.39 -15.76
N LEU A 15 34.17 36.45 -15.98
CA LEU A 15 34.86 35.31 -16.62
C LEU A 15 36.20 34.85 -16.03
N THR A 16 36.63 35.25 -14.82
CA THR A 16 38.00 34.86 -14.39
C THR A 16 38.30 34.43 -12.95
N VAL A 17 37.37 34.28 -12.00
CA VAL A 17 37.79 33.76 -10.65
C VAL A 17 36.91 32.68 -10.00
N PHE A 18 35.69 32.39 -10.47
CA PHE A 18 34.84 31.36 -9.81
C PHE A 18 34.66 30.04 -10.59
N GLY A 19 35.22 29.92 -11.80
CA GLY A 19 34.97 28.76 -12.67
C GLY A 19 35.81 27.51 -12.40
N ALA A 20 36.98 27.62 -11.75
CA ALA A 20 37.87 26.46 -11.57
C ALA A 20 37.66 25.71 -10.23
N ALA A 21 37.01 26.34 -9.25
CA ALA A 21 36.76 25.73 -7.93
C ALA A 21 35.35 25.14 -7.77
N PHE A 22 34.37 25.57 -8.59
CA PHE A 22 32.99 25.08 -8.51
C PHE A 22 32.72 23.86 -9.42
N LEU A 23 33.56 23.61 -10.43
CA LEU A 23 33.47 22.41 -11.27
C LEU A 23 34.19 21.18 -10.69
N ALA A 24 34.95 21.35 -9.60
CA ALA A 24 35.65 20.25 -8.93
C ALA A 24 34.84 19.61 -7.79
N SER A 25 33.67 20.15 -7.44
CA SER A 25 32.83 19.63 -6.35
C SER A 25 31.71 18.69 -6.80
N CYS A 26 31.59 18.39 -8.10
CA CYS A 26 30.52 17.53 -8.64
C CYS A 26 31.05 16.25 -9.31
N GLY A 27 32.24 15.77 -8.94
CA GLY A 27 32.81 14.58 -9.54
C GLY A 27 33.90 13.92 -8.70
N LYS A 28 34.04 12.60 -8.89
CA LYS A 28 34.99 11.71 -8.20
C LYS A 28 36.41 12.31 -8.16
N GLN A 29 36.90 12.69 -6.98
CA GLN A 29 38.25 13.23 -6.82
C GLN A 29 39.28 12.08 -6.79
N ALA A 30 40.28 12.16 -7.68
CA ALA A 30 41.37 11.18 -7.70
C ALA A 30 42.19 11.25 -6.39
N GLY A 31 42.35 10.11 -5.72
CA GLY A 31 43.14 9.99 -4.48
C GLY A 31 42.38 10.25 -3.18
N VAL A 32 41.07 10.52 -3.22
CA VAL A 32 40.22 10.63 -2.04
C VAL A 32 39.35 9.37 -1.94
N GLN A 33 39.36 8.71 -0.78
CA GLN A 33 38.48 7.58 -0.53
C GLN A 33 37.08 8.10 -0.20
N GLU A 34 36.12 7.84 -1.10
CA GLU A 34 34.72 8.25 -0.94
C GLU A 34 34.15 7.67 0.36
N SER A 35 33.48 8.50 1.16
CA SER A 35 32.75 8.06 2.34
C SER A 35 31.45 7.39 1.91
N GLY A 36 31.21 6.15 2.33
CA GLY A 36 29.93 5.45 2.06
C GLY A 36 28.70 6.12 2.68
N ASN A 37 28.89 7.12 3.55
CA ASN A 37 27.84 7.83 4.28
C ASN A 37 27.54 9.23 3.73
N ILE A 38 28.28 9.71 2.72
CA ILE A 38 28.11 11.04 2.16
C ILE A 38 27.99 10.90 0.64
N SER A 39 26.77 11.01 0.12
CA SER A 39 26.52 10.93 -1.31
C SER A 39 27.01 12.18 -2.03
N SER A 40 27.82 12.01 -3.08
CA SER A 40 28.23 13.09 -3.97
C SER A 40 27.11 13.38 -4.97
N GLU A 41 26.74 14.66 -5.15
CA GLU A 41 25.70 15.03 -6.10
C GLU A 41 26.09 14.63 -7.53
N GLY A 42 25.23 13.85 -8.19
CA GLY A 42 25.47 13.33 -9.54
C GLY A 42 26.10 11.93 -9.60
N VAL A 43 26.55 11.36 -8.48
CA VAL A 43 26.95 9.95 -8.38
C VAL A 43 25.84 9.18 -7.67
N ALA A 44 24.97 8.52 -8.44
CA ALA A 44 24.04 7.58 -7.87
C ALA A 44 24.84 6.45 -7.21
N THR A 45 24.78 6.36 -5.87
CA THR A 45 25.25 5.17 -5.17
C THR A 45 24.51 3.99 -5.79
N PRO A 46 25.21 3.00 -6.37
CA PRO A 46 24.54 1.81 -6.87
C PRO A 46 23.74 1.23 -5.71
N PRO A 47 22.42 1.04 -5.85
CA PRO A 47 21.66 0.36 -4.82
C PRO A 47 22.37 -0.97 -4.54
N ALA A 48 22.46 -1.36 -3.28
CA ALA A 48 22.99 -2.67 -2.93
C ALA A 48 22.25 -3.72 -3.77
N GLU A 49 23.00 -4.49 -4.57
CA GLU A 49 22.40 -5.54 -5.40
C GLU A 49 21.75 -6.55 -4.46
N LEU A 50 20.42 -6.67 -4.57
CA LEU A 50 19.68 -7.73 -3.92
C LEU A 50 19.94 -9.05 -4.67
N PRO A 51 19.97 -10.19 -3.97
CA PRO A 51 20.04 -11.49 -4.63
C PRO A 51 18.92 -11.64 -5.67
N GLU A 52 19.18 -12.38 -6.75
CA GLU A 52 18.13 -12.72 -7.72
C GLU A 52 17.00 -13.49 -7.01
N GLY A 53 15.81 -12.88 -7.00
CA GLY A 53 14.66 -13.42 -6.30
C GLY A 53 13.93 -14.47 -7.15
N VAL A 54 14.02 -15.74 -6.75
CA VAL A 54 13.18 -16.81 -7.34
C VAL A 54 11.83 -16.81 -6.65
N VAL A 55 10.76 -16.58 -7.41
CA VAL A 55 9.38 -16.68 -6.90
C VAL A 55 9.01 -18.15 -6.77
N ASN A 56 8.96 -18.64 -5.53
CA ASN A 56 8.54 -20.00 -5.19
C ASN A 56 7.34 -19.96 -4.21
N ASP A 57 6.83 -21.14 -3.83
CA ASP A 57 5.68 -21.24 -2.91
C ASP A 57 5.93 -20.51 -1.57
N VAL A 58 7.16 -20.56 -1.04
CA VAL A 58 7.53 -19.85 0.20
C VAL A 58 7.43 -18.34 0.03
N VAL A 59 7.92 -17.77 -1.07
CA VAL A 59 7.82 -16.33 -1.35
C VAL A 59 6.36 -15.90 -1.51
N LEU A 60 5.54 -16.69 -2.19
CA LEU A 60 4.12 -16.41 -2.38
C LEU A 60 3.36 -16.44 -1.04
N LEU A 61 3.59 -17.46 -0.21
CA LEU A 61 2.96 -17.57 1.12
C LEU A 61 3.45 -16.48 2.07
N ARG A 62 4.75 -16.14 2.06
CA ARG A 62 5.29 -15.01 2.84
C ARG A 62 4.68 -13.68 2.41
N THR A 63 4.40 -13.52 1.11
CA THR A 63 3.72 -12.34 0.57
C THR A 63 2.27 -12.28 1.00
N ALA A 64 1.54 -13.42 1.01
CA ALA A 64 0.20 -13.46 1.56
C ALA A 64 0.20 -13.12 3.07
N ALA A 65 1.13 -13.72 3.84
CA ALA A 65 1.25 -13.45 5.26
C ALA A 65 1.51 -11.96 5.56
N SER A 66 2.34 -11.27 4.78
CA SER A 66 2.61 -9.84 4.99
C SER A 66 1.38 -8.96 4.77
N LEU A 67 0.49 -9.35 3.85
CA LEU A 67 -0.80 -8.66 3.69
C LEU A 67 -1.76 -8.90 4.86
N GLU A 68 -1.76 -10.10 5.44
CA GLU A 68 -2.53 -10.34 6.67
C GLU A 68 -2.09 -9.37 7.78
N TYR A 69 -0.78 -9.13 7.91
CA TYR A 69 -0.28 -8.13 8.87
C TYR A 69 -0.65 -6.69 8.51
N ASN A 70 -0.67 -6.32 7.22
CA ASN A 70 -1.23 -5.02 6.83
C ASN A 70 -2.69 -4.85 7.29
N ALA A 71 -3.51 -5.89 7.15
CA ALA A 71 -4.89 -5.88 7.59
C ALA A 71 -5.00 -5.85 9.12
N ILE A 72 -4.23 -6.69 9.83
CA ILE A 72 -4.15 -6.71 11.31
C ILE A 72 -3.81 -5.33 11.85
N ASP A 73 -2.77 -4.69 11.31
CA ASP A 73 -2.31 -3.37 11.76
C ASP A 73 -3.36 -2.30 11.49
N THR A 74 -4.02 -2.36 10.32
CA THR A 74 -5.08 -1.40 9.96
C THR A 74 -6.31 -1.54 10.86
N TYR A 75 -6.78 -2.77 11.08
CA TYR A 75 -7.93 -3.02 11.97
C TYR A 75 -7.60 -2.66 13.42
N THR A 76 -6.39 -2.95 13.88
CA THR A 76 -5.92 -2.57 15.22
C THR A 76 -5.89 -1.06 15.36
N ALA A 77 -5.36 -0.34 14.37
CA ALA A 77 -5.36 1.12 14.37
C ALA A 77 -6.78 1.70 14.41
N ALA A 78 -7.73 1.13 13.66
CA ALA A 78 -9.12 1.56 13.68
C ALA A 78 -9.79 1.40 15.06
N LEU A 79 -9.49 0.30 15.75
CA LEU A 79 -10.01 0.01 17.08
C LEU A 79 -9.35 0.89 18.16
N ASP A 80 -8.02 0.93 18.20
CA ASP A 80 -7.25 1.61 19.24
C ASP A 80 -7.41 3.14 19.19
N LYS A 81 -7.49 3.69 17.98
CA LYS A 81 -7.70 5.13 17.78
C LYS A 81 -9.17 5.54 17.80
N GLY A 82 -10.10 4.59 18.02
CA GLY A 82 -11.53 4.87 18.08
C GLY A 82 -12.10 5.47 16.78
N LEU A 83 -11.59 5.02 15.62
CA LEU A 83 -11.97 5.59 14.32
C LEU A 83 -13.39 5.21 13.88
N LEU A 84 -13.98 4.20 14.52
CA LEU A 84 -15.37 3.78 14.33
C LEU A 84 -16.30 4.59 15.25
N SER A 85 -16.81 5.71 14.75
CA SER A 85 -17.67 6.63 15.50
C SER A 85 -19.11 6.66 14.96
N GLY A 86 -20.01 7.28 15.73
CA GLY A 86 -21.43 7.40 15.37
C GLY A 86 -22.09 6.04 15.14
N GLU A 87 -22.84 5.90 14.05
CA GLU A 87 -23.49 4.64 13.68
C GLU A 87 -22.48 3.49 13.41
N TYR A 88 -21.25 3.81 12.97
CA TYR A 88 -20.21 2.80 12.69
C TYR A 88 -19.62 2.19 13.95
N ALA A 89 -19.82 2.78 15.13
CA ALA A 89 -19.41 2.18 16.41
C ALA A 89 -20.06 0.80 16.63
N LYS A 90 -21.23 0.55 16.03
CA LYS A 90 -21.94 -0.74 16.07
C LYS A 90 -21.18 -1.88 15.36
N LEU A 91 -20.16 -1.55 14.55
CA LEU A 91 -19.33 -2.53 13.85
C LEU A 91 -18.13 -3.00 14.67
N THR A 92 -17.89 -2.42 15.84
CA THR A 92 -16.70 -2.70 16.66
C THR A 92 -16.46 -4.19 16.86
N ASP A 93 -17.50 -4.98 17.13
CA ASP A 93 -17.35 -6.42 17.36
C ASP A 93 -17.08 -7.20 16.06
N ALA A 94 -17.65 -6.77 14.92
CA ALA A 94 -17.32 -7.33 13.62
C ALA A 94 -15.87 -7.01 13.21
N VAL A 95 -15.42 -5.78 13.46
CA VAL A 95 -14.05 -5.32 13.17
C VAL A 95 -13.03 -6.05 14.04
N LYS A 96 -13.32 -6.27 15.34
CA LYS A 96 -12.49 -7.15 16.19
C LYS A 96 -12.42 -8.56 15.63
N ARG A 97 -13.57 -9.09 15.21
CA ARG A 97 -13.64 -10.43 14.63
C ARG A 97 -12.81 -10.55 13.34
N PHE A 98 -12.87 -9.58 12.44
CA PHE A 98 -12.09 -9.59 11.20
C PHE A 98 -10.58 -9.52 11.48
N ARG A 99 -10.15 -8.65 12.39
CA ARG A 99 -8.76 -8.63 12.88
C ARG A 99 -8.31 -10.00 13.42
N ASP A 100 -9.16 -10.64 14.23
CA ASP A 100 -8.85 -11.94 14.83
C ASP A 100 -8.83 -13.07 13.79
N ASP A 101 -9.67 -12.99 12.76
CA ASP A 101 -9.62 -13.88 11.59
C ASP A 101 -8.30 -13.70 10.82
N HIS A 102 -7.84 -12.46 10.53
CA HIS A 102 -6.53 -12.23 9.91
C HIS A 102 -5.35 -12.74 10.76
N LEU A 103 -5.42 -12.62 12.09
CA LEU A 103 -4.41 -13.22 12.99
C LEU A 103 -4.35 -14.75 12.82
N ALA A 104 -5.51 -15.40 12.68
CA ALA A 104 -5.58 -16.83 12.41
C ALA A 104 -5.05 -17.17 11.01
N HIS A 105 -5.32 -16.37 9.99
CA HIS A 105 -4.78 -16.51 8.63
C HIS A 105 -3.26 -16.38 8.63
N ALA A 106 -2.71 -15.31 9.22
CA ALA A 106 -1.28 -15.08 9.35
C ALA A 106 -0.58 -16.24 10.07
N THR A 107 -1.20 -16.77 11.13
CA THR A 107 -0.69 -17.93 11.88
C THR A 107 -0.65 -19.19 11.00
N ALA A 108 -1.73 -19.46 10.26
CA ALA A 108 -1.80 -20.62 9.37
C ALA A 108 -0.75 -20.54 8.24
N LEU A 109 -0.63 -19.39 7.58
CA LEU A 109 0.37 -19.16 6.54
C LEU A 109 1.78 -19.33 7.07
N ASN A 110 2.10 -18.75 8.23
CA ASN A 110 3.42 -18.90 8.84
C ASN A 110 3.73 -20.36 9.21
N GLY A 111 2.73 -21.13 9.65
CA GLY A 111 2.87 -22.57 9.84
C GLY A 111 3.24 -23.30 8.53
N LEU A 112 2.58 -22.99 7.42
CA LEU A 112 2.89 -23.55 6.10
C LEU A 112 4.27 -23.14 5.59
N ILE A 113 4.64 -21.87 5.75
CA ILE A 113 5.94 -21.32 5.37
C ILE A 113 7.07 -22.10 6.07
N VAL A 114 6.96 -22.29 7.39
CA VAL A 114 7.94 -23.04 8.17
C VAL A 114 7.97 -24.52 7.77
N ALA A 115 6.81 -25.14 7.51
CA ALA A 115 6.75 -26.53 7.06
C ALA A 115 7.43 -26.76 5.70
N LEU A 116 7.47 -25.73 4.85
CA LEU A 116 8.19 -25.73 3.56
C LEU A 116 9.67 -25.36 3.68
N GLY A 117 10.19 -25.18 4.90
CA GLY A 117 11.59 -24.80 5.16
C GLY A 117 11.87 -23.29 5.02
N GLY A 118 10.84 -22.48 4.82
CA GLY A 118 10.93 -21.02 4.79
C GLY A 118 11.01 -20.41 6.19
N LYS A 119 11.35 -19.11 6.25
CA LYS A 119 11.27 -18.32 7.48
C LYS A 119 9.89 -17.71 7.62
N ALA A 120 9.31 -17.72 8.81
CA ALA A 120 8.10 -16.96 9.08
C ALA A 120 8.30 -15.46 8.74
N HIS A 121 7.21 -14.79 8.35
CA HIS A 121 7.17 -13.36 8.14
C HIS A 121 6.01 -12.78 8.95
N THR A 122 6.35 -11.99 9.97
CA THR A 122 5.44 -11.59 11.05
C THR A 122 5.26 -10.08 11.15
N CYS A 123 5.22 -9.40 10.01
CA CYS A 123 5.07 -7.96 9.89
C CYS A 123 4.38 -7.60 8.57
N ALA A 124 3.88 -6.38 8.52
CA ALA A 124 3.20 -5.81 7.37
C ALA A 124 4.11 -5.72 6.13
N ASN A 125 3.51 -5.79 4.94
CA ASN A 125 4.22 -5.49 3.70
C ASN A 125 4.51 -3.99 3.64
N GLU A 126 5.77 -3.60 3.85
CA GLU A 126 6.19 -2.20 3.91
C GLU A 126 5.82 -1.41 2.64
N ARG A 127 5.89 -2.05 1.47
CA ARG A 127 5.57 -1.37 0.21
C ARG A 127 4.08 -1.07 0.09
N ILE A 128 3.23 -2.03 0.45
CA ILE A 128 1.78 -1.84 0.47
C ILE A 128 1.39 -0.82 1.53
N ASP A 129 2.00 -0.91 2.71
CA ASP A 129 1.77 0.03 3.80
C ASP A 129 2.09 1.47 3.38
N ARG A 130 3.32 1.69 2.88
CA ARG A 130 3.82 3.01 2.51
C ARG A 130 3.09 3.63 1.32
N ILE A 131 2.74 2.85 0.30
CA ILE A 131 2.15 3.38 -0.94
C ILE A 131 0.63 3.58 -0.80
N TYR A 132 -0.04 2.75 0.00
CA TYR A 132 -1.50 2.71 0.01
C TYR A 132 -2.09 3.00 1.39
N ILE A 133 -1.64 2.30 2.43
CA ILE A 133 -2.31 2.34 3.74
C ILE A 133 -1.98 3.63 4.48
N GLN A 134 -0.71 4.01 4.61
CA GLN A 134 -0.33 5.25 5.29
C GLN A 134 -0.95 6.48 4.61
N PRO A 135 -0.89 6.65 3.28
CA PRO A 135 -1.58 7.77 2.63
C PRO A 135 -3.10 7.77 2.84
N ALA A 136 -3.73 6.59 2.85
CA ALA A 136 -5.17 6.49 3.15
C ALA A 136 -5.47 6.91 4.60
N LEU A 137 -4.66 6.45 5.57
CA LEU A 137 -4.78 6.79 6.98
C LEU A 137 -4.58 8.30 7.21
N GLU A 138 -3.61 8.92 6.55
CA GLU A 138 -3.38 10.37 6.60
C GLU A 138 -4.59 11.14 6.08
N LEU A 139 -5.14 10.75 4.93
CA LEU A 139 -6.32 11.38 4.34
C LEU A 139 -7.56 11.24 5.22
N LEU A 140 -7.81 10.03 5.76
CA LEU A 140 -9.03 9.78 6.52
C LEU A 140 -9.00 10.39 7.92
N THR A 141 -7.82 10.51 8.54
CA THR A 141 -7.65 11.08 9.90
C THR A 141 -7.42 12.59 9.90
N ALA A 142 -7.45 13.23 8.72
CA ALA A 142 -7.45 14.69 8.63
C ALA A 142 -8.62 15.27 9.44
N SER A 143 -8.33 16.32 10.22
CA SER A 143 -9.29 16.87 11.20
C SER A 143 -10.54 17.47 10.57
N ASP A 144 -10.48 17.81 9.28
CA ASP A 144 -11.56 18.38 8.50
C ASP A 144 -12.36 17.33 7.71
N ASN A 145 -12.03 16.03 7.83
CA ASN A 145 -12.78 14.97 7.15
C ASN A 145 -14.11 14.69 7.87
N PRO A 146 -15.27 15.06 7.29
CA PRO A 146 -16.57 14.84 7.93
C PRO A 146 -17.00 13.36 7.93
N ASP A 147 -16.38 12.53 7.11
CA ASP A 147 -16.79 11.15 6.83
C ASP A 147 -15.79 10.11 7.35
N MET A 148 -14.88 10.50 8.27
CA MET A 148 -13.78 9.65 8.75
C MET A 148 -14.20 8.19 9.02
N ALA A 149 -15.25 7.95 9.82
CA ALA A 149 -15.66 6.59 10.17
C ALA A 149 -16.17 5.78 8.96
N LYS A 150 -16.82 6.43 7.99
CA LYS A 150 -17.23 5.81 6.72
C LYS A 150 -16.01 5.46 5.87
N ASP A 151 -15.05 6.38 5.80
CA ASP A 151 -13.82 6.21 5.02
C ASP A 151 -12.92 5.10 5.59
N VAL A 152 -12.94 4.88 6.91
CA VAL A 152 -12.30 3.72 7.57
C VAL A 152 -12.90 2.42 7.08
N VAL A 153 -14.23 2.32 7.01
CA VAL A 153 -14.93 1.13 6.50
C VAL A 153 -14.65 0.93 5.01
N ALA A 154 -14.54 2.01 4.23
CA ALA A 154 -14.15 1.95 2.82
C ALA A 154 -12.71 1.45 2.64
N LEU A 155 -11.77 1.89 3.48
CA LEU A 155 -10.39 1.39 3.48
C LEU A 155 -10.35 -0.09 3.84
N ALA A 156 -11.06 -0.50 4.90
CA ALA A 156 -11.16 -1.92 5.28
C ALA A 156 -11.70 -2.76 4.12
N HIS A 157 -12.81 -2.35 3.49
CA HIS A 157 -13.37 -3.04 2.32
C HIS A 157 -12.35 -3.14 1.18
N ALA A 158 -11.59 -2.08 0.91
CA ALA A 158 -10.57 -2.10 -0.13
C ALA A 158 -9.44 -3.10 0.20
N LEU A 159 -8.99 -3.16 1.45
CA LEU A 159 -7.97 -4.11 1.90
C LEU A 159 -8.45 -5.56 1.81
N GLU A 160 -9.71 -5.85 2.16
CA GLU A 160 -10.27 -7.20 1.98
C GLU A 160 -10.24 -7.64 0.50
N ASN A 161 -10.53 -6.71 -0.41
CA ASN A 161 -10.45 -6.99 -1.83
C ASN A 161 -9.00 -7.14 -2.31
N VAL A 162 -8.04 -6.38 -1.77
CA VAL A 162 -6.61 -6.56 -2.08
C VAL A 162 -6.15 -7.94 -1.63
N ALA A 163 -6.53 -8.36 -0.42
CA ALA A 163 -6.21 -9.69 0.12
C ALA A 163 -6.85 -10.79 -0.76
N ALA A 164 -8.15 -10.71 -1.03
CA ALA A 164 -8.86 -11.67 -1.87
C ALA A 164 -8.25 -11.80 -3.29
N GLN A 165 -7.96 -10.68 -3.96
CA GLN A 165 -7.30 -10.68 -5.27
C GLN A 165 -5.89 -11.26 -5.19
N THR A 166 -5.14 -10.97 -4.12
CA THR A 166 -3.80 -11.54 -3.91
C THR A 166 -3.88 -13.06 -3.78
N TYR A 167 -4.82 -13.59 -3.00
CA TYR A 167 -5.02 -15.03 -2.93
C TYR A 167 -5.46 -15.65 -4.26
N GLN A 168 -6.28 -14.96 -5.04
CA GLN A 168 -6.63 -15.40 -6.40
C GLN A 168 -5.40 -15.45 -7.33
N GLY A 169 -4.45 -14.53 -7.18
CA GLY A 169 -3.16 -14.61 -7.87
C GLY A 169 -2.30 -15.77 -7.36
N VAL A 170 -2.10 -15.85 -6.05
CA VAL A 170 -1.25 -16.84 -5.38
C VAL A 170 -1.74 -18.26 -5.64
N VAL A 171 -3.05 -18.54 -5.57
CA VAL A 171 -3.61 -19.89 -5.75
C VAL A 171 -3.26 -20.47 -7.13
N THR A 172 -3.14 -19.65 -8.16
CA THR A 172 -2.76 -20.13 -9.51
C THR A 172 -1.27 -20.45 -9.63
N SER A 173 -0.45 -19.88 -8.74
CA SER A 173 1.02 -19.98 -8.78
C SER A 173 1.58 -21.02 -7.80
N LEU A 174 0.82 -21.40 -6.77
CA LEU A 174 1.23 -22.42 -5.79
C LEU A 174 1.33 -23.80 -6.43
N SER A 175 2.44 -24.51 -6.20
CA SER A 175 2.73 -25.79 -6.85
C SER A 175 1.86 -26.95 -6.35
N ALA A 176 1.55 -26.99 -5.06
CA ALA A 176 0.90 -28.14 -4.43
C ALA A 176 -0.63 -27.95 -4.26
N PRO A 177 -1.46 -28.98 -4.53
CA PRO A 177 -2.93 -28.88 -4.42
C PRO A 177 -3.43 -28.48 -3.03
N ASN A 178 -2.79 -28.94 -1.97
CA ASN A 178 -3.15 -28.58 -0.59
C ASN A 178 -2.88 -27.10 -0.29
N LEU A 179 -1.75 -26.55 -0.76
CA LEU A 179 -1.45 -25.13 -0.60
C LEU A 179 -2.50 -24.27 -1.33
N ARG A 180 -2.94 -24.70 -2.52
CA ARG A 180 -4.04 -24.04 -3.24
C ARG A 180 -5.35 -24.09 -2.47
N ALA A 181 -5.67 -25.23 -1.86
CA ALA A 181 -6.87 -25.39 -1.04
C ALA A 181 -6.84 -24.49 0.20
N ASP A 182 -5.68 -24.35 0.86
CA ASP A 182 -5.51 -23.47 2.00
C ASP A 182 -5.65 -21.99 1.60
N ALA A 183 -4.97 -21.58 0.52
CA ALA A 183 -5.05 -20.22 0.00
C ALA A 183 -6.47 -19.82 -0.42
N ILE A 184 -7.21 -20.69 -1.13
CA ILE A 184 -8.57 -20.36 -1.57
C ILE A 184 -9.56 -20.32 -0.40
N ARG A 185 -9.32 -21.09 0.68
CA ARG A 185 -10.15 -21.02 1.88
C ARG A 185 -10.00 -19.67 2.58
N ILE A 186 -8.78 -19.15 2.67
CA ILE A 186 -8.55 -17.81 3.23
C ILE A 186 -9.19 -16.75 2.34
N ALA A 187 -9.01 -16.84 1.01
CA ALA A 187 -9.66 -15.93 0.07
C ALA A 187 -11.19 -15.86 0.26
N GLN A 188 -11.82 -17.00 0.57
CA GLN A 188 -13.27 -17.08 0.85
C GLN A 188 -13.66 -16.34 2.12
N ASP A 189 -12.80 -16.29 3.12
CA ASP A 189 -13.04 -15.54 4.36
C ASP A 189 -12.89 -14.03 4.11
N GLU A 190 -11.87 -13.59 3.36
CA GLU A 190 -11.69 -12.16 3.04
C GLU A 190 -12.85 -11.61 2.20
N VAL A 191 -13.35 -12.36 1.22
CA VAL A 191 -14.54 -11.91 0.45
C VAL A 191 -15.79 -11.86 1.31
N ARG A 192 -15.93 -12.68 2.36
CA ARG A 192 -17.06 -12.58 3.30
C ARG A 192 -16.96 -11.31 4.14
N HIS A 193 -15.77 -10.93 4.58
CA HIS A 193 -15.54 -9.66 5.26
C HIS A 193 -15.88 -8.49 4.33
N ALA A 194 -15.40 -8.52 3.07
CA ALA A 194 -15.72 -7.51 2.06
C ALA A 194 -17.23 -7.34 1.84
N VAL A 195 -17.98 -8.46 1.73
CA VAL A 195 -19.45 -8.43 1.58
C VAL A 195 -20.12 -7.71 2.76
N VAL A 196 -19.71 -8.02 3.99
CA VAL A 196 -20.27 -7.35 5.19
C VAL A 196 -19.98 -5.85 5.14
N LEU A 197 -18.75 -5.45 4.81
CA LEU A 197 -18.37 -4.04 4.74
C LEU A 197 -19.09 -3.30 3.60
N ALA A 198 -19.31 -3.95 2.46
CA ALA A 198 -20.10 -3.39 1.36
C ALA A 198 -21.55 -3.13 1.79
N GLN A 199 -22.17 -4.06 2.53
CA GLN A 199 -23.53 -3.91 3.07
C GLN A 199 -23.64 -2.77 4.09
N VAL A 200 -22.58 -2.53 4.86
CA VAL A 200 -22.49 -1.37 5.76
C VAL A 200 -22.42 -0.07 4.97
N LEU A 201 -21.56 -0.02 3.95
CA LEU A 201 -21.34 1.19 3.15
C LEU A 201 -22.56 1.54 2.31
N ASN A 202 -23.28 0.54 1.80
CA ASN A 202 -24.52 0.70 1.05
C ASN A 202 -25.56 -0.34 1.52
N GLY A 203 -26.58 0.10 2.23
CA GLY A 203 -27.58 -0.82 2.79
C GLY A 203 -28.43 -1.55 1.74
N GLY A 204 -28.77 -2.81 2.03
CA GLY A 204 -29.73 -3.60 1.27
C GLY A 204 -29.24 -3.97 -0.13
N TYR A 205 -30.15 -4.00 -1.10
CA TYR A 205 -29.81 -4.42 -2.46
C TYR A 205 -28.83 -3.49 -3.18
N ALA A 206 -28.62 -2.27 -2.68
CA ALA A 206 -27.70 -1.29 -3.25
C ALA A 206 -26.23 -1.75 -3.22
N SER A 207 -25.85 -2.59 -2.26
CA SER A 207 -24.50 -3.17 -2.18
C SER A 207 -24.38 -4.55 -2.79
N VAL A 208 -25.41 -5.14 -3.39
CA VAL A 208 -25.29 -6.51 -3.91
C VAL A 208 -24.53 -6.50 -5.24
N GLY A 209 -25.01 -5.73 -6.22
CA GLY A 209 -24.40 -5.62 -7.54
C GLY A 209 -23.96 -4.19 -7.86
N PRO A 210 -23.42 -3.96 -9.08
CA PRO A 210 -23.05 -2.62 -9.52
C PRO A 210 -24.30 -1.74 -9.59
N THR A 211 -24.36 -0.73 -8.71
CA THR A 211 -25.41 0.27 -8.68
C THR A 211 -24.80 1.67 -8.62
N THR A 212 -25.62 2.71 -8.82
CA THR A 212 -25.21 4.10 -8.79
C THR A 212 -25.97 4.83 -7.68
N ASN A 213 -25.28 5.68 -6.94
CA ASN A 213 -25.89 6.57 -5.97
C ASN A 213 -26.66 7.68 -6.69
N GLU A 214 -27.97 7.75 -6.50
CA GLU A 214 -28.84 8.70 -7.21
C GLU A 214 -28.49 10.17 -6.95
N ALA A 215 -28.01 10.50 -5.74
CA ALA A 215 -27.68 11.87 -5.36
C ALA A 215 -26.35 12.36 -5.95
N THR A 216 -25.40 11.46 -6.16
CA THR A 216 -24.03 11.83 -6.57
C THR A 216 -23.66 11.37 -7.99
N GLY A 217 -24.45 10.46 -8.58
CA GLY A 217 -24.14 9.83 -9.87
C GLY A 217 -22.93 8.89 -9.83
N LYS A 218 -22.35 8.61 -8.66
CA LYS A 218 -21.15 7.77 -8.48
C LYS A 218 -21.53 6.31 -8.26
N ALA A 219 -20.66 5.39 -8.65
CA ALA A 219 -20.85 3.96 -8.39
C ALA A 219 -20.85 3.67 -6.88
N ASN A 220 -21.79 2.84 -6.42
CA ASN A 220 -21.79 2.33 -5.06
C ASN A 220 -20.76 1.20 -4.93
N ILE A 221 -20.16 1.10 -3.74
CA ILE A 221 -19.36 -0.06 -3.36
C ILE A 221 -20.28 -1.28 -3.27
N ALA A 222 -19.94 -2.33 -4.02
CA ALA A 222 -20.75 -3.52 -4.16
C ALA A 222 -19.98 -4.78 -3.74
N SER A 223 -20.74 -5.76 -3.25
CA SER A 223 -20.31 -7.10 -2.84
C SER A 223 -19.92 -7.94 -4.05
N VAL A 224 -20.64 -7.78 -5.17
CA VAL A 224 -20.38 -8.44 -6.45
C VAL A 224 -20.25 -7.36 -7.53
N PRO A 225 -19.11 -6.65 -7.59
CA PRO A 225 -18.93 -5.52 -8.52
C PRO A 225 -18.82 -5.96 -9.98
N GLY A 226 -18.52 -7.24 -10.25
CA GLY A 226 -18.44 -7.80 -11.60
C GLY A 226 -18.24 -9.31 -11.60
N PRO A 227 -18.37 -9.98 -12.76
CA PRO A 227 -18.11 -11.41 -12.88
C PRO A 227 -16.65 -11.70 -12.56
N TYR A 228 -16.41 -12.62 -11.62
CA TYR A 228 -15.09 -13.03 -11.11
C TYR A 228 -14.34 -12.00 -10.24
N GLY A 229 -14.96 -10.87 -9.92
CA GLY A 229 -14.29 -9.75 -9.23
C GLY A 229 -13.32 -8.99 -10.15
N PRO A 230 -13.02 -7.70 -9.88
CA PRO A 230 -12.02 -6.98 -10.65
C PRO A 230 -10.63 -7.58 -10.38
N LEU A 231 -9.84 -7.83 -11.44
CA LEU A 231 -8.37 -8.03 -11.34
C LEU A 231 -7.61 -6.72 -11.56
N ALA A 232 -8.35 -5.61 -11.67
CA ALA A 232 -7.81 -4.27 -11.78
C ALA A 232 -7.59 -3.70 -10.38
N ALA A 233 -6.84 -2.59 -10.34
CA ALA A 233 -6.64 -1.84 -9.11
C ALA A 233 -7.99 -1.49 -8.45
N ILE A 234 -8.00 -1.53 -7.12
CA ILE A 234 -9.17 -1.27 -6.29
C ILE A 234 -9.21 0.24 -6.00
N PRO A 235 -10.22 0.97 -6.52
CA PRO A 235 -10.35 2.38 -6.25
C PRO A 235 -10.82 2.60 -4.81
N LEU A 236 -10.11 3.43 -4.06
CA LEU A 236 -10.48 3.89 -2.73
C LEU A 236 -10.62 5.41 -2.75
N THR A 237 -11.83 5.92 -2.50
CA THR A 237 -12.11 7.36 -2.47
C THR A 237 -12.37 7.81 -1.03
N VAL A 238 -11.42 8.53 -0.42
CA VAL A 238 -11.40 8.86 1.01
C VAL A 238 -10.85 10.25 1.30
N GLY A 239 -11.14 10.76 2.50
CA GLY A 239 -10.66 12.03 3.02
C GLY A 239 -11.65 13.18 2.79
N THR A 240 -11.18 14.39 3.07
CA THR A 240 -11.99 15.61 2.99
C THR A 240 -12.40 15.91 1.54
N PRO A 241 -13.71 16.09 1.27
CA PRO A 241 -14.17 16.50 -0.05
C PRO A 241 -13.66 17.90 -0.42
N ASN A 242 -13.29 18.09 -1.69
CA ASN A 242 -12.96 19.39 -2.23
C ASN A 242 -14.23 20.26 -2.48
N ALA A 243 -14.06 21.45 -3.06
CA ALA A 243 -15.17 22.38 -3.33
C ALA A 243 -16.26 21.78 -4.25
N GLU A 244 -15.92 20.80 -5.07
CA GLU A 244 -16.84 20.07 -5.96
C GLU A 244 -17.42 18.79 -5.30
N GLY A 245 -17.14 18.53 -4.03
CA GLY A 245 -17.59 17.32 -3.32
C GLY A 245 -16.87 16.04 -3.75
N LEU A 246 -15.66 16.15 -4.30
CA LEU A 246 -14.80 15.03 -4.69
C LEU A 246 -13.75 14.78 -3.61
N LYS A 247 -13.62 13.52 -3.18
CA LYS A 247 -12.52 13.11 -2.30
C LYS A 247 -11.34 12.61 -3.11
N THR A 248 -10.18 12.53 -2.48
CA THR A 248 -8.98 11.94 -3.07
C THR A 248 -9.22 10.47 -3.39
N SER A 249 -8.77 10.03 -4.57
CA SER A 249 -8.85 8.63 -4.99
C SER A 249 -7.47 8.00 -5.01
N LEU A 250 -7.33 6.89 -4.31
CA LEU A 250 -6.17 6.00 -4.31
C LEU A 250 -6.51 4.76 -5.13
N SER A 251 -5.52 4.21 -5.81
CA SER A 251 -5.67 3.03 -6.67
C SER A 251 -4.82 1.89 -6.09
N LEU A 252 -5.44 1.05 -5.26
CA LEU A 252 -4.75 0.00 -4.53
C LEU A 252 -4.49 -1.19 -5.46
N GLU A 253 -3.29 -1.73 -5.44
CA GLU A 253 -2.90 -2.86 -6.28
C GLU A 253 -2.41 -4.03 -5.41
N THR A 254 -2.61 -5.26 -5.91
CA THR A 254 -2.00 -6.45 -5.33
C THR A 254 -0.48 -6.38 -5.43
N PRO A 255 0.27 -7.08 -4.55
CA PRO A 255 1.72 -7.13 -4.62
C PRO A 255 2.24 -7.52 -6.02
N SER A 256 3.19 -6.74 -6.53
CA SER A 256 4.02 -7.05 -7.69
C SER A 256 5.46 -7.39 -7.27
N LEU A 257 6.36 -7.67 -8.22
CA LEU A 257 7.70 -8.23 -7.97
C LEU A 257 8.52 -7.50 -6.90
N ASN A 258 8.40 -6.18 -6.79
CA ASN A 258 9.11 -5.33 -5.82
C ASN A 258 8.40 -5.21 -4.46
N SER A 259 7.28 -5.91 -4.28
CA SER A 259 6.54 -6.07 -3.02
C SER A 259 6.43 -7.54 -2.60
N LEU A 260 7.04 -8.47 -3.33
CA LEU A 260 7.10 -9.87 -2.90
C LEU A 260 8.08 -10.01 -1.72
N ILE A 261 7.75 -10.91 -0.82
CA ILE A 261 8.52 -11.15 0.41
C ILE A 261 9.50 -12.30 0.18
N TYR A 262 10.60 -11.98 -0.51
CA TYR A 262 11.71 -12.91 -0.72
C TYR A 262 12.40 -13.30 0.60
N ASP A 263 13.24 -14.32 0.56
CA ASP A 263 13.93 -14.86 1.75
C ASP A 263 14.87 -13.85 2.43
N TYR A 264 15.37 -12.87 1.67
CA TYR A 264 16.19 -11.77 2.18
C TYR A 264 15.38 -10.59 2.73
N VAL A 265 14.05 -10.59 2.57
CA VAL A 265 13.18 -9.60 3.20
C VAL A 265 12.89 -10.05 4.64
N SER A 266 13.27 -9.24 5.61
CA SER A 266 13.05 -9.49 7.03
C SER A 266 12.18 -8.40 7.62
N CYS A 267 11.45 -8.74 8.69
CA CYS A 267 10.80 -7.72 9.50
C CYS A 267 11.84 -6.83 10.14
N SER A 268 11.65 -5.52 10.01
CA SER A 268 12.47 -4.47 10.63
C SER A 268 12.27 -4.39 12.13
#